data_AF-A0A2S9SJV7-F1
#
_entry.id   AF-A0A2S9SJV7-F1
#
_cell.length_a   1.000
_cell.length_b   1.000
_cell.length_c   1.000
_cell.angle_alpha   90.00
_cell.angle_beta   90.00
_cell.angle_gamma   90.00
#
_symmetry.space_group_name_H-M   'P 1'
#
loop_
_entity.id
_entity.type
_entity.pdbx_description
1 polymer ?
#
loop_
_entity_poly.entity_id
_entity_poly.type
_entity_poly.pdbx_seq_one_letter_code
_entity_poly.pdbx_strand_id
1 'polypeptide(L)'
;VDAYKKEAKEYSLVNYMLFVTYFPHLLAGPILHHKEMMPQFASKYNWVKNYRNIALGLFIFSIGLFKKVVIADTFAVWATAGFDTATTLNLIEAWATSLSYTFQLYFDFSGYTDMAIGISLMFNIKLPINFNSPYKALSIQDFWRRWHMTLSRFLRDYIYIPLGGNRKGEFRTYTNLIATFLIGGLWHGVGWTFIVW
;
A
#
# COMPACT_ATOMS: atom_id res chain seq x y z
N VAL A 1 14.87 -12.84 2.99
CA VAL A 1 14.00 -14.04 3.08
C VAL A 1 13.96 -14.82 1.76
N ASP A 2 13.69 -14.17 0.62
CA ASP A 2 13.55 -14.87 -0.68
C ASP A 2 14.82 -15.61 -1.13
N ALA A 3 16.01 -15.06 -0.88
CA ALA A 3 17.28 -15.76 -1.12
C ALA A 3 17.41 -17.04 -0.27
N TYR A 4 17.07 -16.96 1.02
CA TYR A 4 17.05 -18.13 1.92
C TYR A 4 16.05 -19.20 1.48
N LYS A 5 14.87 -18.78 0.98
CA LYS A 5 13.85 -19.66 0.38
C LYS A 5 14.20 -20.13 -1.04
N LYS A 6 15.35 -19.73 -1.60
CA LYS A 6 15.78 -20.01 -2.99
C LYS A 6 14.80 -19.50 -4.07
N GLU A 7 13.99 -18.49 -3.74
CA GLU A 7 13.08 -17.84 -4.69
C GLU A 7 13.79 -16.74 -5.51
N ALA A 8 14.86 -16.14 -4.98
CA ALA A 8 15.71 -15.22 -5.71
C ALA A 8 16.78 -15.99 -6.49
N LYS A 9 16.75 -15.90 -7.83
CA LYS A 9 17.70 -16.58 -8.72
C LYS A 9 18.85 -15.69 -9.22
N GLU A 10 18.80 -14.40 -8.92
CA GLU A 10 19.73 -13.38 -9.43
C GLU A 10 20.33 -12.59 -8.26
N TYR A 11 21.67 -12.50 -8.20
CA TYR A 11 22.42 -11.87 -7.09
C TYR A 11 23.27 -10.68 -7.55
N SER A 12 23.02 -10.15 -8.75
CA SER A 12 23.76 -8.99 -9.26
C SER A 12 23.50 -7.74 -8.41
N LEU A 13 24.58 -7.12 -7.92
CA LEU A 13 24.51 -5.88 -7.14
C LEU A 13 23.81 -4.76 -7.93
N VAL A 14 24.02 -4.69 -9.24
CA VAL A 14 23.41 -3.67 -10.10
C VAL A 14 21.89 -3.84 -10.17
N ASN A 15 21.41 -5.07 -10.34
CA ASN A 15 19.97 -5.36 -10.39
C ASN A 15 19.31 -5.14 -9.03
N TYR A 16 20.02 -5.46 -7.94
CA TYR A 16 19.59 -5.15 -6.59
C TYR A 16 19.48 -3.64 -6.34
N MET A 17 20.51 -2.87 -6.72
CA MET A 17 20.48 -1.41 -6.61
C MET A 17 19.33 -0.83 -7.43
N LEU A 18 19.15 -1.27 -8.67
CA LEU A 18 18.03 -0.87 -9.52
C LEU A 18 16.66 -1.13 -8.85
N PHE A 19 16.50 -2.29 -8.21
CA PHE A 19 15.27 -2.64 -7.48
C PHE A 19 15.03 -1.71 -6.29
N VAL A 20 16.05 -1.49 -5.46
CA VAL A 20 15.94 -0.67 -4.24
C VAL A 20 15.76 0.81 -4.57
N THR A 21 16.40 1.30 -5.63
CA THR A 21 16.36 2.71 -6.03
C THR A 21 15.28 2.99 -7.08
N TYR A 22 14.33 2.08 -7.32
CA TYR A 22 13.27 2.30 -8.29
C TYR A 22 12.32 3.41 -7.80
N PHE A 23 12.62 4.65 -8.18
CA PHE A 23 12.01 5.85 -7.64
C PHE A 23 10.47 5.90 -7.66
N PRO A 24 9.74 5.30 -8.64
CA PRO A 24 8.29 5.45 -8.69
C PRO A 24 7.57 4.91 -7.46
N HIS A 25 8.16 3.97 -6.70
CA HIS A 25 7.54 3.43 -5.49
C HIS A 25 8.22 3.84 -4.18
N LEU A 26 9.30 4.62 -4.24
CA LEU A 26 10.26 4.72 -3.14
C LEU A 26 9.72 5.45 -1.89
N LEU A 27 8.81 6.42 -2.07
CA LEU A 27 8.26 7.19 -0.95
C LEU A 27 6.98 6.56 -0.35
N ALA A 28 6.03 6.17 -1.20
CA ALA A 28 4.72 5.70 -0.78
C ALA A 28 4.06 4.77 -1.81
N GLY A 29 4.87 4.05 -2.60
CA GLY A 29 4.35 3.14 -3.61
C GLY A 29 4.02 1.75 -3.07
N PRO A 30 3.45 0.88 -3.93
CA PRO A 30 3.15 -0.50 -3.57
C PRO A 30 4.40 -1.27 -3.13
N ILE A 31 4.26 -2.17 -2.15
CA ILE A 31 5.36 -3.07 -1.75
C ILE A 31 5.63 -4.07 -2.88
N LEU A 32 6.88 -4.11 -3.35
CA LEU A 32 7.28 -4.90 -4.51
C LEU A 32 8.00 -6.18 -4.09
N HIS A 33 7.80 -7.24 -4.88
CA HIS A 33 8.62 -8.45 -4.78
C HIS A 33 9.65 -8.49 -5.92
N HIS A 34 10.88 -8.85 -5.58
CA HIS A 34 11.97 -8.97 -6.53
C HIS A 34 11.62 -9.89 -7.72
N LYS A 35 10.94 -11.01 -7.46
CA LYS A 35 10.51 -11.97 -8.50
C LYS A 35 9.51 -11.40 -9.52
N GLU A 36 8.76 -10.36 -9.15
CA GLU A 36 7.79 -9.72 -10.05
C GLU A 36 8.44 -8.60 -10.89
N MET A 37 9.49 -7.96 -10.36
CA MET A 37 10.12 -6.80 -10.97
C MET A 37 11.28 -7.17 -11.90
N MET A 38 12.17 -8.09 -11.48
CA MET A 38 13.39 -8.37 -12.26
C MET A 38 13.13 -8.86 -13.68
N PRO A 39 12.15 -9.75 -13.93
CA PRO A 39 11.84 -10.16 -15.30
C PRO A 39 11.38 -8.98 -16.17
N GLN A 40 10.70 -7.98 -15.58
CA GLN A 40 10.27 -6.78 -16.29
C GLN A 40 11.44 -5.86 -16.62
N PHE A 41 12.40 -5.69 -15.71
CA PHE A 41 13.60 -4.88 -15.98
C PHE A 41 14.53 -5.52 -17.02
N ALA A 42 14.66 -6.85 -16.99
CA ALA A 42 15.49 -7.59 -17.95
C ALA A 42 14.85 -7.70 -19.36
N SER A 43 13.54 -7.48 -19.48
CA SER A 43 12.83 -7.60 -20.76
C SER A 43 13.15 -6.44 -21.70
N LYS A 44 13.81 -6.73 -22.83
CA LYS A 44 14.09 -5.76 -23.90
C LYS A 44 12.82 -5.11 -24.47
N TYR A 45 11.67 -5.78 -24.38
CA TYR A 45 10.37 -5.22 -24.78
C TYR A 45 9.95 -4.01 -23.95
N ASN A 46 10.46 -3.88 -22.72
CA ASN A 46 10.15 -2.74 -21.87
C ASN A 46 11.06 -1.54 -22.14
N TRP A 47 12.16 -1.72 -22.88
CA TRP A 47 13.11 -0.66 -23.21
C TRP A 47 12.64 0.18 -24.41
N VAL A 48 11.66 -0.30 -25.18
CA VAL A 48 11.08 0.44 -26.30
C VAL A 48 9.94 1.33 -25.85
N LYS A 49 9.80 2.50 -26.50
CA LYS A 49 8.70 3.43 -26.23
C LYS A 49 7.37 2.79 -26.63
N ASN A 50 6.43 2.77 -25.70
CA ASN A 50 5.07 2.32 -25.94
C ASN A 50 4.09 3.46 -25.65
N TYR A 51 3.65 4.13 -26.72
CA TYR A 51 2.75 5.28 -26.59
C TYR A 51 1.43 4.96 -25.90
N ARG A 52 0.92 3.72 -26.04
CA ARG A 52 -0.28 3.28 -25.34
C ARG A 52 -0.06 3.24 -23.83
N ASN A 53 1.06 2.67 -23.39
CA ASN A 53 1.39 2.61 -21.97
C ASN A 53 1.69 4.01 -21.39
N ILE A 54 2.32 4.90 -22.16
CA ILE A 54 2.53 6.28 -21.75
C ILE A 54 1.19 7.00 -21.55
N ALA A 55 0.27 6.90 -22.52
CA ALA A 55 -1.06 7.52 -22.41
C ALA A 55 -1.87 6.97 -21.23
N LEU A 56 -1.88 5.65 -21.05
CA LEU A 56 -2.53 5.01 -19.89
C LEU A 56 -1.86 5.41 -18.57
N GLY A 57 -0.54 5.47 -18.54
CA GLY A 57 0.22 5.90 -17.36
C GLY A 57 -0.10 7.35 -16.97
N LEU A 58 -0.19 8.25 -17.96
CA LEU A 58 -0.58 9.66 -17.75
C LEU A 58 -2.01 9.77 -17.22
N PHE A 59 -2.92 8.97 -17.76
CA PHE A 59 -4.30 8.91 -17.28
C PHE A 59 -4.38 8.46 -15.82
N ILE A 60 -3.73 7.35 -15.46
CA ILE A 60 -3.72 6.84 -14.08
C ILE A 60 -3.04 7.84 -13.14
N PHE A 61 -1.92 8.43 -13.56
CA PHE A 61 -1.24 9.48 -12.80
C PHE A 61 -2.15 10.67 -12.52
N SER A 62 -2.89 11.12 -13.54
CA SER A 62 -3.82 12.26 -13.41
C SER A 62 -4.96 11.96 -12.44
N ILE A 63 -5.48 10.72 -12.42
CA ILE A 63 -6.45 10.28 -11.42
C ILE A 63 -5.84 10.32 -10.02
N GLY A 64 -4.62 9.80 -9.85
CA GLY A 64 -3.93 9.82 -8.56
C GLY A 64 -3.68 11.24 -8.05
N LEU A 65 -3.25 12.14 -8.94
CA LEU A 65 -3.04 13.55 -8.66
C LEU A 65 -4.34 14.24 -8.25
N PHE A 66 -5.44 13.96 -8.95
CA PHE A 66 -6.77 14.50 -8.61
C PHE A 66 -7.23 14.02 -7.23
N LYS A 67 -7.09 12.71 -6.93
CA LYS A 67 -7.42 12.16 -5.61
C LYS A 67 -6.63 12.86 -4.49
N LYS A 68 -5.34 13.09 -4.71
CA LYS A 68 -4.47 13.76 -3.75
C LYS A 68 -4.87 15.24 -3.55
N VAL A 69 -4.77 16.03 -4.62
CA VAL A 69 -4.83 17.49 -4.55
C VAL A 69 -6.26 17.99 -4.35
N VAL A 70 -7.25 17.37 -5.01
CA VAL A 70 -8.63 17.87 -4.97
C VAL A 70 -9.41 17.25 -3.82
N ILE A 71 -9.23 15.96 -3.56
CA ILE A 71 -10.02 15.27 -2.54
C ILE A 71 -9.30 15.26 -1.20
N ALA A 72 -8.12 14.64 -1.14
CA ALA A 72 -7.43 14.40 0.13
C ALA A 72 -7.03 15.70 0.83
N ASP A 73 -6.43 16.63 0.10
CA ASP A 73 -5.98 17.91 0.67
C ASP A 73 -7.16 18.80 1.11
N THR A 74 -8.32 18.69 0.46
CA THR A 74 -9.55 19.37 0.90
C THR A 74 -10.04 18.80 2.23
N PHE A 75 -10.10 17.47 2.37
CA PHE A 75 -10.51 16.84 3.63
C PHE A 75 -9.48 17.01 4.75
N ALA A 76 -8.20 17.15 4.42
CA ALA A 76 -7.14 17.39 5.39
C ALA A 76 -7.38 18.66 6.20
N VAL A 77 -7.87 19.74 5.58
CA VAL A 77 -8.17 21.00 6.29
C VAL A 77 -9.19 20.78 7.40
N TRP A 78 -10.26 20.04 7.12
CA TRP A 78 -11.30 19.73 8.10
C TRP A 78 -10.83 18.75 9.17
N ALA A 79 -10.08 17.73 8.77
CA ALA A 79 -9.52 16.75 9.69
C ALA A 79 -8.55 17.40 10.70
N THR A 80 -7.63 18.23 10.21
CA THR A 80 -6.67 18.97 11.05
C THR A 80 -7.39 19.92 11.98
N ALA A 81 -8.30 20.76 11.46
CA ALA A 81 -9.04 21.71 12.30
C ALA A 81 -9.82 21.01 13.43
N GLY A 82 -10.47 19.87 13.13
CA GLY A 82 -11.19 19.10 14.13
C GLY A 82 -10.27 18.49 15.19
N PHE A 83 -9.17 17.83 14.78
CA PHE A 83 -8.24 17.20 15.72
C PHE A 83 -7.46 18.20 16.58
N ASP A 84 -7.19 19.40 16.07
CA ASP A 84 -6.56 20.48 16.84
C ASP A 84 -7.44 20.96 18.01
N THR A 85 -8.77 20.86 17.87
CA THR A 85 -9.76 21.23 18.91
C THR A 85 -10.50 20.02 19.49
N ALA A 86 -9.87 18.83 19.50
CA ALA A 86 -10.53 17.57 19.82
C ALA A 86 -11.24 17.54 21.20
N THR A 87 -10.77 18.30 22.19
CA THR A 87 -11.34 18.32 23.55
C THR A 87 -12.66 19.07 23.66
N THR A 88 -13.00 19.90 22.67
CA THR A 88 -14.19 20.76 22.69
C THR A 88 -15.22 20.37 21.63
N LEU A 89 -14.95 19.35 20.82
CA LEU A 89 -15.86 18.93 19.75
C LEU A 89 -17.17 18.39 20.32
N ASN A 90 -18.29 18.81 19.73
CA ASN A 90 -19.56 18.13 19.95
C ASN A 90 -19.62 16.82 19.14
N LEU A 91 -20.68 16.03 19.36
CA LEU A 91 -20.84 14.71 18.72
C LEU A 91 -20.79 14.77 17.17
N ILE A 92 -21.44 15.77 16.58
CA ILE A 92 -21.52 15.91 15.11
C ILE A 92 -20.15 16.30 14.55
N GLU A 93 -19.47 17.24 15.21
CA GLU A 93 -18.14 17.70 14.81
C GLU A 93 -17.10 16.57 14.95
N ALA A 94 -17.18 15.76 16.00
CA ALA A 94 -16.31 14.61 16.19
C ALA A 94 -16.47 13.58 15.06
N TRP A 95 -17.71 13.27 14.66
CA TRP A 95 -17.99 12.39 13.52
C TRP A 95 -17.52 13.00 12.19
N ALA A 96 -17.77 14.28 11.96
CA ALA A 96 -17.32 14.98 10.76
C ALA A 96 -15.78 14.97 10.64
N THR A 97 -15.08 15.20 11.74
CA THR A 97 -13.62 15.15 11.83
C THR A 97 -13.10 13.74 11.50
N SER A 98 -13.66 12.72 12.15
CA SER A 98 -13.25 11.32 11.95
C SER A 98 -13.49 10.84 10.51
N LEU A 99 -14.64 11.19 9.92
CA LEU A 99 -14.93 10.88 8.51
C LEU A 99 -14.03 11.65 7.55
N SER A 100 -13.75 12.93 7.83
CA SER A 100 -12.82 13.73 7.03
C SER A 100 -11.43 13.11 7.02
N TYR A 101 -10.92 12.70 8.19
CA TYR A 101 -9.65 11.99 8.29
C TYR A 101 -9.66 10.65 7.54
N THR A 102 -10.77 9.91 7.63
CA THR A 102 -10.94 8.64 6.91
C THR A 102 -10.79 8.84 5.39
N PHE A 103 -11.46 9.85 4.83
CA PHE A 103 -11.36 10.17 3.40
C PHE A 103 -9.98 10.72 3.02
N GLN A 104 -9.43 11.63 3.83
CA GLN A 104 -8.08 12.15 3.64
C GLN A 104 -7.08 11.00 3.54
N LEU A 105 -7.03 10.13 4.55
CA LEU A 105 -6.08 9.02 4.62
C LEU A 105 -6.19 8.10 3.39
N TYR A 106 -7.41 7.74 3.01
CA TYR A 106 -7.64 6.87 1.85
C TYR A 106 -7.23 7.51 0.53
N PHE A 107 -7.69 8.74 0.26
CA PHE A 107 -7.45 9.38 -1.04
C PHE A 107 -6.02 9.89 -1.17
N ASP A 108 -5.37 10.26 -0.07
CA ASP A 108 -3.96 10.61 -0.04
C ASP A 108 -3.12 9.40 -0.46
N PHE A 109 -3.31 8.28 0.24
CA PHE A 109 -2.51 7.09 0.00
C PHE A 109 -2.86 6.41 -1.33
N SER A 110 -4.14 6.27 -1.65
CA SER A 110 -4.56 5.78 -2.98
C SER A 110 -4.02 6.68 -4.08
N GLY A 111 -4.03 8.00 -3.90
CA GLY A 111 -3.49 8.96 -4.85
C GLY A 111 -2.00 8.74 -5.14
N TYR A 112 -1.18 8.62 -4.10
CA TYR A 112 0.25 8.31 -4.24
C TYR A 112 0.51 7.00 -4.97
N THR A 113 -0.21 5.94 -4.59
CA THR A 113 -0.01 4.63 -5.23
C THR A 113 -0.46 4.62 -6.69
N ASP A 114 -1.53 5.33 -7.04
CA ASP A 114 -1.96 5.47 -8.43
C ASP A 114 -0.94 6.28 -9.25
N MET A 115 -0.39 7.36 -8.69
CA MET A 115 0.70 8.11 -9.34
C MET A 115 1.93 7.23 -9.58
N ALA A 116 2.33 6.42 -8.59
CA ALA A 116 3.42 5.45 -8.71
C ALA A 116 3.19 4.40 -9.82
N ILE A 117 1.96 3.86 -9.88
CA ILE A 117 1.54 2.91 -10.93
C ILE A 117 1.55 3.59 -12.30
N GLY A 118 1.03 4.82 -12.39
CA GLY A 118 0.99 5.61 -13.61
C GLY A 118 2.38 5.87 -14.18
N ILE A 119 3.31 6.39 -13.35
CA ILE A 119 4.71 6.63 -13.74
C ILE A 119 5.37 5.32 -14.18
N SER A 120 5.21 4.25 -13.42
CA SER A 120 5.83 2.96 -13.76
C SER A 120 5.31 2.41 -15.09
N LEU A 121 4.01 2.57 -15.36
CA LEU A 121 3.42 2.14 -16.61
C LEU A 121 3.99 2.93 -17.79
N MET A 122 4.32 4.21 -17.64
CA MET A 122 5.02 4.98 -18.68
C MET A 122 6.39 4.37 -19.03
N PHE A 123 7.05 3.70 -18.08
CA PHE A 123 8.29 2.93 -18.28
C PHE A 123 8.05 1.46 -18.68
N ASN A 124 6.82 1.09 -19.05
CA ASN A 124 6.40 -0.29 -19.33
C ASN A 124 6.51 -1.26 -18.14
N ILE A 125 6.63 -0.74 -16.92
CA ILE A 125 6.72 -1.54 -15.71
C ILE A 125 5.36 -1.56 -15.01
N LYS A 126 4.84 -2.76 -14.78
CA LYS A 126 3.55 -2.94 -14.12
C LYS A 126 3.77 -3.15 -12.64
N LEU A 127 3.34 -2.17 -11.85
CA LEU A 127 3.27 -2.29 -10.39
C LEU A 127 1.95 -2.95 -9.97
N PRO A 128 1.96 -3.68 -8.84
CA PRO A 128 0.74 -4.22 -8.26
C PRO A 128 -0.18 -3.10 -7.76
N ILE A 129 -1.49 -3.29 -7.93
CA ILE A 129 -2.50 -2.36 -7.40
C ILE A 129 -2.51 -2.46 -5.87
N ASN A 130 -2.59 -1.31 -5.18
CA ASN A 130 -2.62 -1.28 -3.72
C ASN A 130 -4.02 -1.12 -3.12
N PHE A 131 -4.95 -0.46 -3.82
CA PHE A 131 -6.32 -0.23 -3.35
C PHE A 131 -7.38 -0.66 -4.36
N ASN A 132 -8.45 -1.31 -3.89
CA ASN A 132 -9.57 -1.76 -4.72
C ASN A 132 -10.94 -1.46 -4.08
N SER A 133 -11.32 -0.19 -4.06
CA SER A 133 -12.58 0.30 -3.47
C SER A 133 -12.87 -0.32 -2.09
N PRO A 134 -11.98 -0.13 -1.08
CA PRO A 134 -12.05 -0.80 0.20
C PRO A 134 -13.35 -0.55 0.96
N TYR A 135 -13.92 0.66 0.89
CA TYR A 135 -15.19 0.99 1.55
C TYR A 135 -16.44 0.38 0.89
N LYS A 136 -16.28 -0.36 -0.23
CA LYS A 136 -17.35 -1.19 -0.80
C LYS A 136 -17.33 -2.63 -0.27
N ALA A 137 -16.44 -2.94 0.68
CA ALA A 137 -16.30 -4.28 1.23
C ALA A 137 -17.55 -4.72 1.99
N LEU A 138 -17.91 -6.00 1.83
CA LEU A 138 -19.07 -6.59 2.52
C LEU A 138 -18.71 -7.24 3.87
N SER A 139 -17.41 -7.35 4.18
CA SER A 139 -16.91 -7.87 5.44
C SER A 139 -15.51 -7.34 5.74
N ILE A 140 -15.05 -7.48 6.99
CA ILE A 140 -13.69 -7.08 7.39
C ILE A 140 -12.60 -7.82 6.59
N GLN A 141 -12.84 -9.09 6.26
CA GLN A 141 -11.90 -9.87 5.45
C GLN A 141 -11.83 -9.33 4.01
N ASP A 142 -12.97 -8.93 3.45
CA ASP A 142 -13.02 -8.30 2.12
C ASP A 142 -12.36 -6.91 2.13
N PHE A 143 -12.50 -6.15 3.23
CA PHE A 143 -11.83 -4.86 3.41
C PHE A 143 -10.30 -5.02 3.32
N TRP A 144 -9.70 -5.95 4.06
CA TRP A 144 -8.25 -6.18 4.01
C TRP A 144 -7.75 -6.77 2.69
N ARG A 145 -8.63 -7.37 1.88
CA ARG A 145 -8.33 -7.79 0.51
C ARG A 145 -8.37 -6.63 -0.49
N ARG A 146 -8.82 -5.45 -0.07
CA ARG A 146 -8.98 -4.24 -0.91
C ARG A 146 -8.20 -3.04 -0.41
N TRP A 147 -7.83 -3.01 0.87
CA TRP A 147 -7.04 -1.97 1.51
C TRP A 147 -5.57 -2.40 1.57
N HIS A 148 -4.67 -1.51 1.14
CA HIS A 148 -3.22 -1.69 1.19
C HIS A 148 -2.76 -3.12 0.83
N MET A 149 -3.26 -3.64 -0.29
CA MET A 149 -3.18 -5.05 -0.67
C MET A 149 -1.74 -5.58 -0.74
N THR A 150 -0.77 -4.73 -1.07
CA THR A 150 0.63 -5.14 -1.13
C THR A 150 1.26 -5.35 0.25
N LEU A 151 0.88 -4.54 1.25
CA LEU A 151 1.26 -4.77 2.66
C LEU A 151 0.54 -6.00 3.20
N SER A 152 -0.76 -6.13 2.96
CA SER A 152 -1.52 -7.33 3.35
C SER A 152 -0.88 -8.61 2.79
N ARG A 153 -0.40 -8.58 1.54
CA ARG A 153 0.35 -9.69 0.92
C ARG A 153 1.70 -9.90 1.60
N PHE A 154 2.45 -8.84 1.86
CA PHE A 154 3.76 -8.91 2.52
C PHE A 154 3.64 -9.53 3.92
N LEU A 155 2.75 -9.01 4.77
CA LEU A 155 2.51 -9.53 6.12
C LEU A 155 2.06 -10.99 6.07
N ARG A 156 1.20 -11.35 5.11
CA ARG A 156 0.77 -12.74 4.93
C ARG A 156 1.93 -13.66 4.58
N ASP A 157 2.73 -13.30 3.58
CA ASP A 157 3.73 -14.20 2.99
C ASP A 157 5.02 -14.29 3.81
N TYR A 158 5.35 -13.23 4.57
CA TYR A 158 6.58 -13.13 5.36
C TYR A 158 6.40 -13.25 6.87
N ILE A 159 5.18 -13.08 7.41
CA ILE A 159 4.92 -13.19 8.85
C ILE A 159 3.90 -14.29 9.10
N TYR A 160 2.69 -14.16 8.58
CA TYR A 160 1.58 -15.05 8.91
C TYR A 160 1.82 -16.52 8.51
N ILE A 161 2.21 -16.76 7.26
CA ILE A 161 2.46 -18.11 6.74
C ILE A 161 3.65 -18.78 7.47
N PRO A 162 4.80 -18.10 7.67
CA PRO A 162 5.90 -18.64 8.47
C PRO A 162 5.54 -18.98 9.93
N LEU A 163 4.62 -18.24 10.57
CA LEU A 163 4.13 -18.57 11.93
C LEU A 163 3.23 -19.83 11.97
N GLY A 164 2.86 -20.37 10.81
CA GLY A 164 2.04 -21.56 10.65
C GLY A 164 0.70 -21.30 9.98
N GLY A 165 0.36 -20.04 9.70
CA GLY A 165 -0.91 -19.66 9.08
C GLY A 165 -2.11 -20.26 9.82
N ASN A 166 -3.01 -20.90 9.07
CA ASN A 166 -4.21 -21.57 9.59
C ASN A 166 -3.95 -23.00 10.09
N ARG A 167 -2.69 -23.44 10.21
CA ARG A 167 -2.36 -24.80 10.64
C ARG A 167 -2.46 -24.91 12.16
N LYS A 168 -2.71 -26.13 12.67
CA LYS A 168 -2.76 -26.46 14.11
C LYS A 168 -3.95 -25.83 14.87
N GLY A 169 -5.09 -25.67 14.20
CA GLY A 169 -6.37 -25.31 14.82
C GLY A 169 -6.61 -23.82 14.99
N GLU A 170 -7.79 -23.48 15.52
CA GLU A 170 -8.28 -22.10 15.61
C GLU A 170 -7.45 -21.23 16.57
N PHE A 171 -7.05 -21.76 17.73
CA PHE A 171 -6.27 -21.00 18.71
C PHE A 171 -4.94 -20.48 18.13
N ARG A 172 -4.20 -21.34 17.42
CA ARG A 172 -2.97 -20.95 16.70
C ARG A 172 -3.24 -19.94 15.61
N THR A 173 -4.35 -20.11 14.88
CA THR A 173 -4.77 -19.17 13.82
C THR A 173 -5.00 -17.76 14.41
N TYR A 174 -5.77 -17.64 15.49
CA TYR A 174 -6.01 -16.35 16.15
C TYR A 174 -4.73 -15.73 16.72
N THR A 175 -3.86 -16.54 17.34
CA THR A 175 -2.57 -16.06 17.86
C THR A 175 -1.69 -15.53 16.73
N ASN A 176 -1.62 -16.25 15.60
CA ASN A 176 -0.85 -15.84 14.43
C ASN A 176 -1.42 -14.55 13.80
N LEU A 177 -2.75 -14.40 13.76
CA LEU A 177 -3.41 -13.19 13.28
C LEU A 177 -3.06 -12.00 14.17
N ILE A 178 -3.26 -12.11 15.49
CA ILE A 178 -2.92 -11.04 16.45
C ILE A 178 -1.45 -10.66 16.33
N ALA A 179 -0.53 -11.63 16.30
CA ALA A 179 0.89 -11.36 16.15
C ALA A 179 1.20 -10.63 14.82
N THR A 180 0.55 -11.04 13.73
CA THR A 180 0.75 -10.39 12.42
C THR A 180 0.26 -8.95 12.41
N PHE A 181 -0.92 -8.67 13.01
CA PHE A 181 -1.45 -7.31 13.11
C PHE A 181 -0.63 -6.44 14.06
N LEU A 182 -0.19 -6.97 15.21
CA LEU A 182 0.70 -6.25 16.13
C LEU A 182 2.02 -5.84 15.47
N ILE A 183 2.64 -6.75 14.71
CA ILE A 183 3.86 -6.43 13.96
C ILE A 183 3.56 -5.39 12.87
N GLY A 184 2.40 -5.48 12.22
CA GLY A 184 1.93 -4.46 11.27
C GLY A 184 1.75 -3.08 11.92
N GLY A 185 1.14 -3.01 13.10
CA GLY A 185 0.99 -1.79 13.88
C GLY A 185 2.34 -1.18 14.26
N LEU A 186 3.26 -1.99 14.79
CA LEU A 186 4.63 -1.57 15.12
C LEU A 186 5.41 -1.07 13.88
N TRP A 187 5.12 -1.61 12.69
CA TRP A 187 5.71 -1.11 11.44
C TRP A 187 5.24 0.30 11.07
N HIS A 188 4.00 0.66 11.43
CA HIS A 188 3.47 2.00 11.18
C HIS A 188 3.99 3.07 12.14
N GLY A 189 4.33 2.69 13.38
CA GLY A 189 4.92 3.61 14.34
C GLY A 189 5.03 3.04 15.75
N VAL A 190 5.74 3.77 16.62
CA VAL A 190 6.04 3.36 18.01
C VAL A 190 4.97 3.85 19.01
N GLY A 191 3.98 4.62 18.56
CA GLY A 191 2.91 5.14 19.41
C GLY A 191 1.93 4.04 19.85
N TRP A 192 1.42 4.15 21.08
CA TRP A 192 0.40 3.23 21.62
C TRP A 192 -0.86 3.11 20.74
N THR A 193 -1.21 4.17 20.03
CA THR A 193 -2.32 4.19 19.08
C THR A 193 -2.13 3.19 17.94
N PHE A 194 -0.91 2.96 17.47
CA PHE A 194 -0.61 1.99 16.41
C PHE A 194 -0.62 0.54 16.91
N ILE A 195 -0.42 0.32 18.21
CA ILE A 195 -0.54 -1.03 18.81
C ILE A 195 -2.01 -1.42 18.96
N VAL A 196 -2.88 -0.44 19.23
CA VAL A 196 -4.33 -0.63 19.38
C VAL A 196 -5.04 -0.73 18.02
N TRP A 197 -4.54 -0.03 17.00
CA TRP A 197 -5.06 -0.01 15.62
C TRP A 197 -4.86 -1.35 14.90
#